data_AF-A0AA35R1N0-F1
#
_entry.id   AF-A0AA35R1N0-F1
#
_cell.length_a   1.000
_cell.length_b   1.000
_cell.length_c   1.000
_cell.angle_alpha   90.00
_cell.angle_beta   90.00
_cell.angle_gamma   90.00
#
_symmetry.space_group_name_H-M   'P 1'
#
loop_
_entity.id
_entity.type
_entity.pdbx_description
1 polymer ?
#
loop_
_entity_poly.entity_id
_entity_poly.type
_entity_poly.pdbx_seq_one_letter_code
_entity_poly.pdbx_strand_id
1 'polypeptide(L)'
;MVWLDLEMTGLEEQHVIIEIATVVTDSNLEILAEGPDIAINRSVNDLNNIDPWSARQHSESGLIDKVRASKIGINEAETQTLSFVKEWVVSGKRHCAATRSGSTGCF
;
A
#
# COMPACT_ATOMS: atom_id res chain seq x y z
N MET A 1 -10.59 -8.78 3.18
CA MET A 1 -9.75 -7.90 4.02
C MET A 1 -8.91 -7.03 3.11
N VAL A 2 -8.55 -5.82 3.53
CA VAL A 2 -7.60 -4.95 2.81
C VAL A 2 -6.33 -4.88 3.64
N TRP A 3 -5.21 -5.26 3.04
CA TRP A 3 -3.87 -5.20 3.60
C TRP A 3 -3.16 -3.99 3.00
N LEU A 4 -2.42 -3.28 3.84
CA LEU A 4 -1.69 -2.09 3.48
C LEU A 4 -0.36 -2.11 4.22
N ASP A 5 0.72 -1.97 3.47
CA ASP A 5 2.09 -1.93 3.98
C ASP A 5 2.73 -0.60 3.60
N LEU A 6 3.49 -0.03 4.53
CA LEU A 6 4.10 1.29 4.39
C LEU A 6 5.56 1.25 4.78
N GLU A 7 6.41 1.71 3.87
CA GLU A 7 7.80 2.00 4.20
C GLU A 7 7.95 3.47 4.51
N MET A 8 8.68 3.77 5.58
CA MET A 8 8.86 5.13 6.09
C MET A 8 10.34 5.46 6.24
N THR A 9 10.67 6.76 6.29
CA THR A 9 12.04 7.21 6.58
C THR A 9 12.45 7.01 8.05
N GLY A 10 11.52 6.60 8.92
CA GLY A 10 11.72 6.36 10.34
C GLY A 10 10.40 6.37 11.11
N LEU A 11 10.46 6.31 12.44
CA LEU A 11 9.29 6.05 13.30
C LEU A 11 8.72 7.28 14.02
N GLU A 12 9.50 8.36 14.09
CA GLU A 12 9.11 9.65 14.70
C GLU A 12 8.26 10.51 13.76
N GLU A 13 7.56 11.52 14.31
CA GLU A 13 6.56 12.34 13.58
C GLU A 13 7.12 13.08 12.36
N GLN A 14 8.41 13.44 12.35
CA GLN A 14 9.06 14.12 11.23
C GLN A 14 9.30 13.22 10.01
N HIS A 15 9.16 11.90 10.16
CA HIS A 15 9.43 10.95 9.10
C HIS A 15 8.23 10.77 8.18
N VAL A 16 8.51 10.46 6.93
CA VAL A 16 7.51 10.41 5.87
C VAL A 16 7.45 9.04 5.22
N ILE A 17 6.28 8.71 4.66
CA ILE A 17 6.05 7.49 3.87
C ILE A 17 6.80 7.60 2.54
N ILE A 18 7.53 6.57 2.16
CA ILE A 18 8.31 6.48 0.91
C ILE A 18 7.87 5.32 0.01
N GLU A 19 7.10 4.36 0.51
CA GLU A 19 6.46 3.32 -0.30
C GLU A 19 5.08 2.99 0.28
N ILE A 20 4.16 2.59 -0.59
CA ILE A 20 2.86 2.06 -0.22
C ILE A 20 2.51 0.88 -1.13
N ALA A 21 2.14 -0.24 -0.52
CA ALA A 21 1.64 -1.41 -1.22
C ALA A 21 0.29 -1.83 -0.63
N THR A 22 -0.62 -2.32 -1.49
CA THR A 22 -1.94 -2.78 -1.05
C THR A 22 -2.34 -4.11 -1.67
N VAL A 23 -3.02 -4.95 -0.90
CA VAL A 23 -3.53 -6.26 -1.34
C VAL A 23 -4.90 -6.50 -0.74
N VAL A 24 -5.80 -7.12 -1.50
CA VAL A 24 -7.12 -7.53 -1.02
C VAL A 24 -7.19 -9.04 -0.97
N THR A 25 -7.63 -9.58 0.17
CA THR A 25 -7.82 -11.02 0.36
C THR A 25 -9.26 -11.38 0.73
N ASP A 26 -9.62 -12.65 0.63
CA ASP A 26 -10.80 -13.20 1.29
C ASP A 26 -10.53 -13.58 2.76
N SER A 27 -11.49 -14.24 3.41
CA SER A 27 -11.38 -14.71 4.80
C SER A 27 -10.41 -15.89 4.98
N ASN A 28 -10.07 -16.61 3.91
CA ASN A 28 -9.11 -17.70 3.90
C ASN A 28 -7.70 -17.22 3.55
N LEU A 29 -7.49 -15.91 3.46
CA LEU A 29 -6.23 -15.26 3.07
C LEU A 29 -5.83 -15.50 1.60
N GLU A 30 -6.77 -15.95 0.76
CA GLU A 30 -6.53 -16.05 -0.68
C GLU A 30 -6.53 -14.65 -1.30
N ILE A 31 -5.54 -14.35 -2.14
CA ILE A 31 -5.40 -13.05 -2.81
C ILE A 31 -6.51 -12.90 -3.85
N LEU A 32 -7.34 -11.88 -3.67
CA LEU A 32 -8.40 -11.50 -4.61
C LEU A 32 -7.92 -10.46 -5.62
N ALA A 33 -7.06 -9.55 -5.18
CA ALA A 33 -6.42 -8.56 -6.03
C ALA A 33 -5.17 -7.97 -5.39
N GLU A 34 -4.20 -7.66 -6.24
CA GLU A 34 -3.04 -6.83 -5.90
C GLU A 34 -3.35 -5.40 -6.32
N GLY A 35 -3.16 -4.48 -5.38
CA GLY A 35 -3.31 -3.05 -5.61
C GLY A 35 -2.00 -2.42 -6.08
N PRO A 36 -1.95 -1.08 -6.10
CA PRO A 36 -0.72 -0.38 -6.42
C PRO A 36 0.41 -0.72 -5.42
N ASP A 37 1.62 -0.85 -5.98
CA ASP A 37 2.92 -0.85 -5.28
C ASP A 37 3.70 0.38 -5.78
N ILE A 38 3.80 1.40 -4.92
CA ILE A 38 4.23 2.74 -5.31
C ILE A 38 5.35 3.23 -4.40
N ALA A 39 6.55 3.38 -4.96
CA ALA A 39 7.57 4.25 -4.40
C ALA A 39 7.16 5.72 -4.58
N ILE A 40 7.10 6.48 -3.49
CA ILE A 40 6.59 7.85 -3.44
C ILE A 40 7.77 8.82 -3.53
N ASN A 41 7.75 9.71 -4.52
CA ASN A 41 8.74 10.77 -4.65
C ASN A 41 8.76 11.67 -3.41
N ARG A 42 9.96 11.88 -2.85
CA ARG A 42 10.21 12.75 -1.71
C ARG A 42 11.30 13.76 -1.99
N SER A 43 11.29 14.84 -1.21
CA SER A 43 12.29 15.88 -1.33
C SER A 43 13.67 15.36 -0.90
N VAL A 44 14.73 16.02 -1.37
CA VAL A 44 16.10 15.73 -0.92
C VAL A 44 16.23 15.91 0.60
N ASN A 45 15.49 16.87 1.18
CA ASN A 45 15.50 17.10 2.61
C ASN A 45 14.92 15.91 3.39
N ASP A 46 13.80 15.36 2.94
CA ASP A 46 13.19 14.18 3.58
C ASP A 46 14.11 12.97 3.51
N LEU A 47 14.75 12.75 2.34
CA LEU A 47 15.68 11.64 2.15
C LEU A 47 16.99 11.82 2.91
N ASN A 48 17.40 13.05 3.22
CA ASN A 48 18.55 13.32 4.07
C ASN A 48 18.23 13.18 5.55
N ASN A 49 16.95 13.24 5.92
CA ASN A 49 16.47 13.11 7.29
C ASN A 49 15.97 11.68 7.61
N ILE A 50 16.38 10.70 6.81
CA ILE A 50 16.11 9.29 7.06
C ILE A 50 16.92 8.81 8.26
N ASP A 51 16.31 7.97 9.11
CA ASP A 51 17.03 7.37 10.21
C ASP A 51 18.13 6.42 9.70
N PRO A 52 19.21 6.18 10.46
CA PRO A 52 20.33 5.37 9.99
C PRO A 52 19.99 3.91 9.65
N TRP A 53 19.03 3.31 10.36
CA TRP A 53 18.65 1.91 10.16
C TRP A 53 17.80 1.75 8.90
N SER A 54 16.77 2.60 8.75
CA SER A 54 15.91 2.71 7.58
C SER A 54 16.73 3.06 6.34
N ALA A 55 17.69 3.98 6.45
CA ALA A 55 18.59 4.32 5.35
C ALA A 55 19.33 3.09 4.81
N ARG A 56 19.83 2.25 5.73
CA ARG A 56 20.55 1.03 5.37
C ARG A 56 19.61 0.01 4.72
N GLN A 57 18.48 -0.30 5.35
CA GLN A 57 17.50 -1.26 4.82
C GLN A 57 17.01 -0.86 3.43
N HIS A 58 16.59 0.40 3.28
CA HIS A 58 16.01 0.92 2.04
C HIS A 58 17.05 1.09 0.94
N SER A 59 18.33 1.25 1.29
CA SER A 59 19.42 1.23 0.31
C SER A 59 19.73 -0.20 -0.14
N GLU A 60 19.76 -1.17 0.78
CA GLU A 60 20.00 -2.58 0.47
C GLU A 60 18.87 -3.18 -0.40
N SER A 61 17.63 -2.75 -0.20
CA SER A 61 16.48 -3.14 -1.04
C SER A 61 16.39 -2.39 -2.38
N GLY A 62 17.16 -1.31 -2.55
CA GLY A 62 17.07 -0.41 -3.71
C GLY A 62 15.87 0.55 -3.70
N LEU A 63 15.10 0.58 -2.60
CA LEU A 63 13.94 1.47 -2.46
C LEU A 63 14.32 2.95 -2.57
N ILE A 64 15.45 3.37 -2.00
CA ILE A 64 15.89 4.78 -2.08
C ILE A 64 16.07 5.23 -3.54
N ASP A 65 16.59 4.37 -4.41
CA ASP A 65 16.77 4.70 -5.82
C ASP A 65 15.44 4.70 -6.57
N LYS A 66 14.51 3.79 -6.23
CA LYS A 66 13.12 3.84 -6.76
C LYS A 66 12.42 5.14 -6.36
N VAL A 67 12.55 5.57 -5.11
CA VAL A 67 11.96 6.82 -4.61
C VAL A 67 12.51 8.03 -5.36
N ARG A 68 13.83 8.08 -5.58
CA ARG A 68 14.48 9.15 -6.36
C ARG A 68 14.04 9.18 -7.82
N ALA A 69 13.85 8.00 -8.43
CA ALA A 69 13.41 7.88 -9.82
C ALA A 69 11.89 8.08 -9.98
N SER A 70 11.11 7.89 -8.91
CA SER A 70 9.66 8.02 -8.93
C SER A 70 9.23 9.43 -9.29
N LYS A 71 8.13 9.51 -10.04
CA LYS A 71 7.43 10.76 -10.39
C LYS A 71 6.12 10.93 -9.63
N ILE A 72 5.71 9.91 -8.87
CA ILE A 72 4.43 9.88 -8.17
C ILE A 72 4.62 10.54 -6.82
N GLY A 73 3.93 11.66 -6.60
CA GLY A 73 3.89 12.34 -5.30
C GLY A 73 2.85 11.71 -4.37
N ILE A 74 2.87 12.12 -3.10
CA ILE A 74 1.99 11.55 -2.06
C ILE A 74 0.50 11.64 -2.39
N ASN A 75 0.03 12.77 -2.92
CA ASN A 75 -1.40 12.94 -3.24
C ASN A 75 -1.85 12.01 -4.37
N GLU A 76 -0.97 11.74 -5.33
CA GLU A 76 -1.26 10.81 -6.42
C GLU A 76 -1.25 9.36 -5.92
N ALA A 77 -0.26 8.99 -5.09
CA ALA A 77 -0.20 7.68 -4.45
C ALA A 77 -1.46 7.42 -3.59
N GLU A 78 -1.90 8.41 -2.82
CA GLU A 78 -3.15 8.35 -2.05
C GLU A 78 -4.36 8.17 -2.97
N THR A 79 -4.45 8.95 -4.05
CA THR A 79 -5.56 8.87 -5.00
C THR A 79 -5.65 7.50 -5.65
N GLN A 80 -4.51 6.95 -6.11
CA GLN A 80 -4.45 5.62 -6.73
C GLN A 80 -4.86 4.53 -5.73
N THR A 81 -4.28 4.56 -4.52
CA THR A 81 -4.59 3.61 -3.45
C THR A 81 -6.05 3.66 -3.03
N LEU A 82 -6.60 4.86 -2.81
CA LEU A 82 -7.98 5.04 -2.40
C LEU A 82 -8.95 4.62 -3.51
N SER A 83 -8.61 4.87 -4.78
CA SER A 83 -9.42 4.42 -5.92
C SER A 83 -9.51 2.90 -5.96
N PHE A 84 -8.37 2.21 -5.83
CA PHE A 84 -8.33 0.75 -5.70
C PHE A 84 -9.16 0.24 -4.53
N VAL A 85 -8.95 0.77 -3.32
CA VAL A 85 -9.69 0.32 -2.12
C VAL A 85 -11.20 0.57 -2.26
N LYS A 86 -11.61 1.70 -2.87
CA LYS A 86 -13.03 2.00 -3.08
C LYS A 86 -13.72 0.98 -3.98
N GLU A 87 -13.07 0.46 -5.01
CA GLU A 87 -13.65 -0.58 -5.87
C GLU A 87 -14.02 -1.84 -5.08
N TRP A 88 -13.21 -2.19 -4.07
CA TRP A 88 -13.43 -3.36 -3.23
C TRP A 88 -14.36 -3.12 -2.04
N VAL A 89 -14.43 -1.89 -1.52
CA VAL A 89 -15.27 -1.55 -0.35
C VAL A 89 -16.69 -1.08 -0.76
N VAL A 90 -16.82 -0.23 -1.78
CA VAL A 90 -18.10 0.37 -2.21
C VAL A 90 -18.95 -0.60 -3.02
N SER A 91 -18.34 -1.61 -3.65
CA SER A 91 -19.07 -2.65 -4.38
C SER A 91 -19.97 -3.50 -3.49
N GLY A 92 -20.05 -3.23 -2.18
CA GLY A 92 -20.98 -3.91 -1.28
C GLY A 92 -20.76 -5.41 -1.26
N LYS A 93 -19.61 -5.89 -1.77
CA LYS A 93 -19.12 -7.24 -1.60
C LYS A 93 -18.69 -7.38 -0.15
N ARG A 94 -19.70 -7.34 0.74
CA ARG A 94 -19.69 -8.15 1.95
C ARG A 94 -19.19 -9.50 1.48
N HIS A 95 -18.07 -9.95 2.03
CA HIS A 95 -17.56 -11.30 1.84
C HIS A 95 -18.62 -12.30 2.31
N CYS A 96 -19.67 -12.52 1.50
CA CYS A 96 -20.37 -13.78 1.47
C CYS A 96 -19.30 -14.73 0.90
N ALA A 97 -18.55 -15.38 1.80
CA ALA A 97 -17.70 -16.51 1.46
C ALA A 97 -18.63 -17.55 0.80
N ALA A 98 -18.73 -17.50 -0.53
CA ALA A 98 -19.52 -18.45 -1.28
C ALA A 98 -18.71 -19.74 -1.33
N THR A 99 -18.78 -20.52 -0.25
CA THR A 99 -18.51 -21.96 -0.34
C THR A 99 -19.41 -22.52 -1.43
N ARG A 100 -18.77 -23.29 -2.31
CA ARG A 100 -19.37 -23.88 -3.50
C ARG A 100 -20.39 -24.96 -3.11
N SER A 101 -21.62 -24.59 -2.76
CA SER A 101 -22.82 -25.41 -2.91
C SER A 101 -24.10 -24.62 -2.63
N GLY A 102 -24.97 -24.50 -3.64
CA GLY A 102 -26.43 -24.43 -3.49
C GLY A 102 -27.05 -23.28 -2.66
N SER A 103 -27.69 -22.36 -3.38
CA SER A 103 -28.91 -21.64 -2.98
C SER A 103 -29.00 -21.04 -1.57
N THR A 104 -28.84 -19.71 -1.44
CA THR A 104 -29.89 -18.74 -1.07
C THR A 104 -29.26 -17.35 -0.89
N GLY A 105 -30.04 -16.31 -1.23
CA GLY A 105 -29.55 -14.94 -1.40
C GLY A 105 -29.07 -14.25 -0.11
N CYS A 106 -28.12 -13.32 -0.28
CA CYS A 106 -27.73 -12.37 0.76
C CYS A 106 -28.77 -11.21 0.75
N PHE A 107 -29.53 -11.05 1.84
CA PHE A 107 -30.19 -9.80 2.23
C PHE A 107 -29.22 -8.98 3.11
#